data_AF-A0A930U8Z4-F1
#
_entry.id   AF-A0A930U8Z4-F1
#
_cell.length_a   1.000
_cell.length_b   1.000
_cell.length_c   1.000
_cell.angle_alpha   90.00
_cell.angle_beta   90.00
_cell.angle_gamma   90.00
#
_symmetry.space_group_name_H-M   'P 1'
#
loop_
_entity.id
_entity.type
_entity.pdbx_description
1 polymer ?
#
loop_
_entity_poly.entity_id
_entity_poly.type
_entity_poly.pdbx_seq_one_letter_code
_entity_poly.pdbx_strand_id
1 'polypeptide(L)' 'MKKSTIEEIKERFDIEVERFSNIETEQLPTINAKISLEIITEASKKITPYAENLLDIGCGGGIFSQILCK' A
#
# COMPACT_ATOMS: atom_id res chain seq x y z
N MET A 1 -30.36 -13.50 -16.01
CA MET A 1 -29.19 -12.67 -15.63
C MET A 1 -28.06 -12.99 -16.60
N LYS A 2 -27.58 -12.02 -17.39
CA LYS A 2 -26.50 -12.25 -18.37
C LYS A 2 -25.17 -12.26 -17.62
N LYS A 3 -24.35 -13.29 -17.81
CA LYS A 3 -22.99 -13.35 -17.25
C LYS A 3 -22.07 -12.45 -18.08
N SER A 4 -21.04 -11.90 -17.45
CA SER A 4 -20.00 -11.16 -18.15
C SER A 4 -19.21 -12.08 -19.09
N THR A 5 -18.71 -11.54 -20.19
CA THR A 5 -17.72 -12.24 -21.03
C THR A 5 -16.35 -12.25 -20.36
N ILE A 6 -15.43 -13.03 -20.90
CA ILE A 6 -14.05 -13.11 -20.39
C ILE A 6 -13.35 -11.75 -20.57
N GLU A 7 -13.59 -11.08 -21.69
CA GLU A 7 -13.06 -9.75 -22.00
C GLU A 7 -13.54 -8.71 -20.99
N GLU A 8 -14.84 -8.67 -20.69
CA GLU A 8 -15.42 -7.76 -19.70
C GLU A 8 -14.94 -8.03 -18.27
N ILE A 9 -14.55 -9.28 -17.95
CA ILE A 9 -13.95 -9.61 -16.66
C ILE A 9 -12.50 -9.12 -16.64
N LYS A 10 -11.74 -9.37 -17.71
CA LYS A 10 -10.34 -8.96 -17.81
C LYS A 10 -10.20 -7.44 -17.75
N GLU A 11 -11.01 -6.72 -18.51
CA GLU A 11 -10.94 -5.25 -18.60
C GLU A 11 -11.23 -4.60 -17.24
N ARG A 12 -12.22 -5.11 -16.49
CA ARG A 12 -12.44 -4.68 -15.10
C ARG A 12 -11.28 -5.01 -14.18
N PHE A 13 -10.68 -6.19 -14.32
CA PHE A 13 -9.52 -6.57 -13.51
C PHE A 13 -8.33 -5.66 -13.79
N ASP A 14 -8.04 -5.37 -15.06
CA ASP A 14 -6.93 -4.51 -15.46
C ASP A 14 -7.12 -3.08 -14.91
N ILE A 15 -8.34 -2.53 -14.95
CA ILE A 15 -8.68 -1.23 -14.34
C ILE A 15 -8.45 -1.25 -12.82
N GLU A 16 -8.93 -2.28 -12.12
CA GLU A 16 -8.72 -2.39 -10.68
C GLU A 16 -7.23 -2.52 -10.33
N VAL A 17 -6.46 -3.29 -11.12
CA VAL A 17 -5.01 -3.43 -10.94
C VAL A 17 -4.30 -2.10 -11.13
N GLU A 18 -4.59 -1.34 -12.18
CA GLU A 18 -4.04 0.01 -12.36
C GLU A 18 -4.39 0.92 -11.18
N ARG A 19 -5.64 0.86 -10.71
CA ARG A 19 -6.11 1.64 -9.56
C ARG A 19 -5.34 1.30 -8.28
N PHE A 20 -5.09 0.02 -8.01
CA PHE A 20 -4.31 -0.41 -6.84
C PHE A 20 -2.79 -0.24 -7.00
N SER A 21 -2.29 -0.11 -8.22
CA SER A 21 -0.86 0.07 -8.49
C SER A 21 -0.39 1.52 -8.30
N ASN A 22 -1.30 2.49 -8.38
CA ASN A 22 -1.01 3.90 -8.10
C ASN A 22 -1.11 4.22 -6.61
N ILE A 23 0.01 3.99 -5.92
CA ILE A 23 0.19 4.17 -4.47
C ILE A 23 -0.12 5.61 -4.01
N GLU A 24 0.09 6.62 -4.86
CA GLU A 24 -0.05 8.04 -4.50
C GLU A 24 -1.49 8.55 -4.38
N THR A 25 -2.45 7.99 -5.14
CA THR A 25 -3.77 8.62 -5.29
C THR A 25 -4.87 7.94 -4.48
N GLU A 26 -4.80 6.62 -4.24
CA GLU A 26 -5.94 5.88 -3.69
C GLU A 26 -5.63 4.93 -2.52
N GLN A 27 -4.35 4.72 -2.19
CA GLN A 27 -3.95 3.94 -1.01
C GLN A 27 -3.41 4.78 0.14
N LEU A 28 -3.34 6.11 -0.01
CA LEU A 28 -3.15 6.98 1.15
C LEU A 28 -4.43 6.90 1.99
N PRO A 29 -4.38 6.31 3.20
CA PRO A 29 -5.55 6.34 4.05
C PRO A 29 -5.81 7.83 4.38
N THR A 30 -7.07 8.24 4.35
CA THR A 30 -7.62 9.56 4.68
C THR A 30 -6.58 10.52 5.27
N ILE A 31 -6.12 11.52 4.51
CA ILE A 31 -5.21 12.68 4.83
C ILE A 31 -4.28 12.54 6.07
N ASN A 32 -4.83 12.29 7.26
CA ASN A 32 -4.13 11.98 8.50
C ASN A 32 -3.23 10.74 8.45
N ALA A 33 -3.45 9.78 7.57
CA ALA A 33 -2.62 8.58 7.62
C ALA A 33 -1.23 8.78 7.02
N LYS A 34 -1.02 9.73 6.10
CA LYS A 34 0.32 10.03 5.59
C LYS A 34 1.26 10.54 6.69
N ILE A 35 0.81 11.49 7.49
CA ILE A 35 1.60 11.99 8.61
C ILE A 35 1.77 10.93 9.71
N SER A 36 0.74 10.10 9.92
CA SER A 36 0.82 8.99 10.88
C SER A 36 1.85 7.95 10.44
N LEU A 37 1.85 7.60 9.15
CA LEU A 37 2.85 6.74 8.50
C LEU A 37 4.26 7.29 8.74
N GLU A 38 4.51 8.56 8.38
CA GLU A 38 5.82 9.20 8.54
C GLU A 38 6.29 9.18 10.00
N ILE A 39 5.43 9.58 10.95
CA ILE A 39 5.78 9.60 12.38
C ILE A 39 6.09 8.19 12.89
N ILE A 40 5.27 7.19 12.56
CA ILE A 40 5.48 5.81 13.00
C ILE A 40 6.77 5.27 12.41
N THR A 41 7.03 5.46 11.11
CA THR A 41 8.25 4.95 10.47
C THR A 41 9.51 5.60 11.04
N GLU A 42 9.49 6.90 11.29
CA GLU A 42 10.63 7.61 11.88
C GLU A 42 10.85 7.22 13.36
N ALA A 43 9.77 6.98 14.10
CA ALA A 43 9.89 6.45 15.46
C ALA A 43 10.48 5.04 15.47
N SER A 44 10.02 4.15 14.59
CA SER A 44 10.54 2.79 14.46
C SER A 44 12.04 2.77 14.14
N LYS A 45 12.51 3.60 13.19
CA LYS A 45 13.95 3.75 12.87
C LYS A 45 14.78 4.15 14.09
N LYS A 46 14.25 4.99 14.99
CA LYS A 46 14.95 5.49 16.18
C LYS A 46 14.93 4.51 17.35
N ILE A 47 13.84 3.78 17.53
CA ILE A 47 13.68 2.83 18.64
C ILE A 47 14.52 1.56 18.40
N THR A 48 14.62 1.11 17.14
CA THR A 48 15.39 -0.09 16.75
C THR A 48 16.32 0.20 15.57
N PRO A 49 17.40 0.97 15.77
CA PRO A 49 18.24 1.48 14.67
C PRO A 49 19.07 0.40 13.96
N TYR A 50 19.19 -0.79 14.54
CA TYR A 50 19.94 -1.92 14.00
C TYR A 50 19.04 -3.09 13.56
N ALA A 51 17.74 -2.83 13.35
CA ALA A 51 16.83 -3.86 12.86
C ALA A 51 17.21 -4.28 11.42
N GLU A 52 17.48 -5.57 11.23
CA GLU A 52 17.80 -6.15 9.91
C GLU A 52 16.58 -6.78 9.23
N ASN A 53 15.51 -7.05 10.00
CA ASN A 53 14.32 -7.75 9.53
C ASN A 53 13.06 -6.93 9.82
N LEU A 54 12.17 -6.87 8.82
CA LEU A 54 10.87 -6.18 8.91
C LEU A 54 9.73 -7.16 8.59
N LEU A 55 8.67 -7.11 9.39
CA LEU A 55 7.41 -7.80 9.12
C LEU A 55 6.28 -6.76 9.11
N ASP A 56 5.70 -6.52 7.93
CA ASP A 56 4.58 -5.60 7.71
C ASP A 56 3.29 -6.40 7.47
N ILE A 57 2.49 -6.58 8.53
CA ILE A 57 1.30 -7.43 8.51
C ILE A 57 0.13 -6.65 7.90
N GLY A 58 -0.45 -7.19 6.83
CA GLY A 58 -1.57 -6.53 6.14
C GLY A 58 -1.14 -5.33 5.31
N CYS A 59 0.08 -5.37 4.76
CA CYS A 59 0.74 -4.24 4.12
C CYS A 59 0.06 -3.66 2.87
N GLY A 60 -0.93 -4.35 2.29
CA GLY A 60 -1.60 -3.90 1.07
C GLY A 60 -0.60 -3.66 -0.07
N GLY A 61 -0.59 -2.46 -0.66
CA GLY A 61 0.41 -2.04 -1.65
C GLY A 61 1.82 -1.79 -1.10
N GLY A 62 2.07 -2.06 0.19
CA GLY A 62 3.41 -2.06 0.79
C GLY A 62 3.97 -0.69 1.17
N ILE A 63 3.13 0.35 1.30
CA ILE A 63 3.60 1.72 1.53
C ILE A 63 4.38 1.89 2.86
N PHE A 64 3.97 1.19 3.92
CA PHE A 64 4.68 1.22 5.21
C PHE A 64 6.11 0.71 5.07
N SER A 65 6.26 -0.48 4.50
CA SER A 65 7.55 -1.07 4.17
C SER A 65 8.41 -0.17 3.27
N GLN A 66 7.82 0.44 2.24
CA GLN A 66 8.55 1.34 1.34
C GLN A 66 9.09 2.60 2.05
N ILE A 67 8.33 3.19 2.98
CA ILE A 67 8.78 4.37 3.73
C ILE A 67 9.83 3.99 4.78
N LEU A 68 9.64 2.84 5.44
CA LEU A 68 10.54 2.39 6.51
C LEU A 68 11.90 1.92 5.98
N CYS A 69 11.94 1.27 4.81
CA CYS A 69 13.17 0.75 4.22
C CYS A 69 13.91 1.74 3.29
N LYS A 70 13.37 2.95 3.10
CA LYS A 70 14.09 4.08 2.49
C LYS A 70 15.01 4.75 3.51
#